data_AF-A0A7C1V4G5-F1
#
_entry.id   AF-A0A7C1V4G5-F1
#
_cell.length_a   1.000
_cell.length_b   1.000
_cell.length_c   1.000
_cell.angle_alpha   90.00
_cell.angle_beta   90.00
_cell.angle_gamma   90.00
#
_symmetry.space_group_name_H-M   'P 1'
#
loop_
_entity.id
_entity.type
_entity.pdbx_description
1 polymer ?
#
loop_
_entity_poly.entity_id
_entity_poly.type
_entity_poly.pdbx_seq_one_letter_code
_entity_poly.pdbx_strand_id
1 'polypeptide(L)'
;MAYKGVIEDFQKIRENKIPSRVPCLSNSEEFDVRWHEKYTYEEFCQDGDKIFEVYKAAIERFDYDWAWVQIDDCFEFEPIGVKVKGKDNILRATYEYLPVSLYPIKVLWKGTPETIEAEVERIMGVCKEGGGFAFYTGEMVPRFVPEENMDAFMSSARKLAAY
;
A
#
# COMPACT_ATOMS: atom_id res chain seq x y z
N MET A 1 -10.18 -18.15 -13.53
CA MET A 1 -11.16 -17.04 -13.61
C MET A 1 -12.01 -17.15 -12.37
N ALA A 2 -12.02 -16.14 -11.49
CA ALA A 2 -12.68 -16.24 -10.20
C ALA A 2 -14.15 -16.70 -10.32
N TYR A 3 -14.59 -17.53 -9.38
CA TYR A 3 -15.93 -18.12 -9.45
C TYR A 3 -17.05 -17.07 -9.29
N LYS A 4 -18.21 -17.36 -9.87
CA LYS A 4 -19.40 -16.50 -9.74
C LYS A 4 -19.85 -16.45 -8.27
N GLY A 5 -19.92 -15.25 -7.70
CA GLY A 5 -20.31 -15.05 -6.29
C GLY A 5 -19.13 -14.77 -5.35
N VAL A 6 -17.90 -14.70 -5.87
CA VAL A 6 -16.68 -14.53 -5.05
C VAL A 6 -16.71 -13.24 -4.23
N ILE A 7 -17.20 -12.13 -4.78
CA ILE A 7 -17.28 -10.84 -4.07
C ILE A 7 -18.26 -10.92 -2.91
N GLU A 8 -19.43 -11.52 -3.13
CA GLU A 8 -20.45 -11.74 -2.10
C GLU A 8 -19.93 -12.67 -0.99
N ASP A 9 -19.10 -13.66 -1.34
CA ASP A 9 -18.48 -14.53 -0.36
C ASP A 9 -17.39 -13.82 0.47
N PHE A 10 -16.58 -12.95 -0.14
CA PHE A 10 -15.68 -12.07 0.63
C PHE A 10 -16.44 -11.14 1.57
N GLN A 11 -17.58 -10.59 1.14
CA GLN A 11 -18.43 -9.75 2.00
C GLN A 11 -19.00 -10.55 3.19
N LYS A 12 -19.45 -11.80 2.96
CA LYS A 12 -19.90 -12.68 4.05
C LYS A 12 -18.78 -12.99 5.02
N ILE A 13 -17.57 -13.29 4.53
CA ILE A 13 -16.39 -13.56 5.38
C ILE A 13 -16.10 -12.35 6.27
N ARG A 14 -16.08 -11.13 5.71
CA ARG A 14 -15.91 -9.87 6.45
C ARG A 14 -16.95 -9.70 7.57
N GLU A 15 -18.16 -10.20 7.36
CA GLU A 15 -19.28 -10.13 8.30
C GLU A 15 -19.39 -11.36 9.23
N ASN A 16 -18.37 -12.22 9.26
CA ASN A 16 -18.35 -13.49 10.01
C ASN A 16 -19.52 -14.45 9.64
N LYS A 17 -19.97 -14.42 8.38
CA LYS A 17 -20.99 -15.30 7.82
C LYS A 17 -20.37 -16.41 6.98
N ILE A 18 -21.09 -17.52 6.82
CA ILE A 18 -20.65 -18.68 6.02
C ILE A 18 -20.71 -18.33 4.52
N PRO A 19 -19.58 -18.39 3.77
CA PRO A 19 -19.59 -18.18 2.34
C PRO A 19 -20.16 -19.41 1.60
N SER A 20 -20.59 -19.23 0.35
CA SER A 20 -21.12 -20.34 -0.47
C SER A 20 -20.04 -21.36 -0.84
N ARG A 21 -18.79 -20.91 -0.92
CA ARG A 21 -17.56 -21.67 -1.08
C ARG A 21 -16.44 -20.95 -0.34
N VAL A 22 -15.42 -21.67 0.12
CA VAL A 22 -14.18 -21.05 0.65
C VAL A 22 -13.38 -20.46 -0.53
N PRO A 23 -13.14 -19.13 -0.59
CA PRO A 23 -12.24 -18.55 -1.59
C PRO A 23 -10.81 -19.04 -1.37
N CYS A 24 -10.14 -19.43 -2.46
CA CYS A 24 -8.75 -19.89 -2.47
C CYS A 24 -7.85 -18.83 -3.11
N LEU A 25 -6.85 -18.37 -2.36
CA LEU A 25 -5.93 -17.31 -2.74
C LEU A 25 -4.49 -17.81 -2.63
N SER A 26 -3.57 -17.13 -3.31
CA SER A 26 -2.13 -17.27 -3.09
C SER A 26 -1.53 -15.90 -2.80
N ASN A 27 -0.65 -15.81 -1.81
CA ASN A 27 0.27 -14.69 -1.69
C ASN A 27 1.53 -15.02 -2.50
N SER A 28 1.38 -14.96 -3.82
CA SER A 28 2.34 -15.48 -4.78
C SER A 28 3.49 -14.52 -5.07
N GLU A 29 3.25 -13.21 -5.05
CA GLU A 29 4.25 -12.13 -5.22
C GLU A 29 5.32 -12.47 -6.29
N GLU A 30 6.57 -12.72 -5.87
CA GLU A 30 7.72 -13.04 -6.73
C GLU A 30 7.51 -14.32 -7.56
N PHE A 31 6.76 -15.30 -7.04
CA PHE A 31 6.49 -16.56 -7.75
C PHE A 31 5.79 -16.31 -9.07
N ASP A 32 4.76 -15.45 -9.10
CA ASP A 32 3.98 -15.18 -10.31
C ASP A 32 4.84 -14.44 -11.35
N VAL A 33 5.67 -13.50 -10.90
CA VAL A 33 6.60 -12.78 -11.77
C VAL A 33 7.62 -13.74 -12.39
N ARG A 34 8.23 -14.59 -11.56
CA ARG A 34 9.19 -15.60 -12.00
C ARG A 34 8.54 -16.60 -12.97
N TRP A 35 7.32 -17.05 -12.68
CA TRP A 35 6.59 -17.99 -13.53
C TRP A 35 6.19 -17.37 -14.88
N HIS A 36 5.89 -16.07 -14.92
CA HIS A 36 5.52 -15.38 -16.16
C HIS A 36 6.72 -15.17 -17.11
N GLU A 37 7.95 -15.15 -16.59
CA GLU A 37 9.22 -15.13 -17.34
C GLU A 37 9.42 -13.93 -18.31
N LYS A 38 8.61 -12.87 -18.19
CA LYS A 38 8.72 -11.68 -19.06
C LYS A 38 9.41 -10.48 -18.43
N TYR A 39 9.37 -10.37 -17.11
CA TYR A 39 9.82 -9.19 -16.37
C TYR A 39 10.65 -9.63 -15.18
N THR A 40 11.58 -8.78 -14.78
CA THR A 40 12.14 -8.85 -13.43
C THR A 40 11.11 -8.40 -12.40
N TYR A 41 11.28 -8.80 -11.13
CA TYR A 41 10.44 -8.31 -10.04
C TYR A 41 10.48 -6.77 -9.94
N GLU A 42 11.66 -6.18 -10.15
CA GLU A 42 11.88 -4.74 -10.24
C GLU A 42 11.00 -4.05 -11.29
N GLU A 43 10.97 -4.59 -12.51
CA GLU A 43 10.20 -4.01 -13.61
C GLU A 43 8.69 -4.16 -13.40
N PHE A 44 8.27 -5.28 -12.81
CA PHE A 44 6.88 -5.56 -12.47
C PHE A 44 6.36 -4.54 -11.45
N CYS A 45 7.08 -4.28 -10.35
CA CYS A 45 6.59 -3.40 -9.28
C CYS A 45 6.42 -1.93 -9.70
N GLN A 46 6.96 -1.50 -10.84
CA GLN A 46 7.00 -0.10 -11.26
C GLN A 46 6.04 0.23 -12.41
N ASP A 47 5.25 -0.74 -12.87
CA ASP A 47 4.41 -0.57 -14.06
C ASP A 47 3.05 -1.27 -13.91
N GLY A 48 1.98 -0.47 -13.86
CA GLY A 48 0.62 -0.96 -13.67
C GLY A 48 0.14 -1.93 -14.76
N ASP A 49 0.60 -1.77 -16.01
CA ASP A 49 0.22 -2.66 -17.10
C ASP A 49 0.91 -4.03 -16.93
N LYS A 50 2.18 -4.04 -16.51
CA LYS A 50 2.90 -5.29 -16.19
C LYS A 50 2.30 -5.99 -14.97
N ILE A 51 1.90 -5.23 -13.95
CA ILE A 51 1.21 -5.76 -12.77
C ILE A 51 -0.07 -6.48 -13.18
N PHE A 52 -0.90 -5.80 -13.97
CA PHE A 52 -2.13 -6.37 -14.47
C PHE A 52 -1.88 -7.62 -15.33
N GLU A 53 -0.91 -7.57 -16.24
CA GLU A 53 -0.60 -8.68 -17.14
C GLU A 53 -0.19 -9.95 -16.37
N VAL A 54 0.75 -9.83 -15.43
CA VAL A 54 1.25 -10.97 -14.64
C VAL A 54 0.13 -11.56 -13.79
N TYR A 55 -0.60 -10.74 -13.03
CA TYR A 55 -1.68 -11.25 -12.18
C TYR A 55 -2.82 -11.86 -12.99
N LYS A 56 -3.20 -11.25 -14.13
CA LYS A 56 -4.20 -11.83 -15.02
C LYS A 56 -3.76 -13.23 -15.49
N ALA A 57 -2.51 -13.36 -15.95
CA ALA A 57 -1.97 -14.65 -16.40
C ALA A 57 -1.95 -15.69 -15.28
N ALA A 58 -1.51 -15.31 -14.08
CA ALA A 58 -1.46 -16.20 -12.91
C ALA A 58 -2.87 -16.65 -12.48
N ILE A 59 -3.84 -15.73 -12.39
CA ILE A 59 -5.24 -16.04 -12.08
C ILE A 59 -5.84 -17.00 -13.13
N GLU A 60 -5.56 -16.77 -14.41
CA GLU A 60 -6.04 -17.64 -15.49
C GLU A 60 -5.41 -19.04 -15.44
N ARG A 61 -4.14 -19.14 -15.02
CA ARG A 61 -3.40 -20.41 -14.96
C ARG A 61 -3.69 -21.23 -13.71
N PHE A 62 -3.66 -20.60 -12.54
CA PHE A 62 -3.69 -21.23 -11.23
C PHE A 62 -5.06 -21.15 -10.54
N ASP A 63 -6.00 -20.44 -11.15
CA ASP A 63 -7.38 -20.29 -10.71
C ASP A 63 -7.50 -19.67 -9.30
N TYR A 64 -6.72 -18.62 -9.05
CA TYR A 64 -6.87 -17.80 -7.85
C TYR A 64 -8.23 -17.07 -7.87
N ASP A 65 -8.92 -17.06 -6.72
CA ASP A 65 -10.22 -16.40 -6.59
C ASP A 65 -10.08 -14.87 -6.41
N TRP A 66 -8.87 -14.40 -6.10
CA TRP A 66 -8.51 -13.00 -5.95
C TRP A 66 -7.00 -12.82 -6.14
N ALA A 67 -6.57 -11.63 -6.56
CA ALA A 67 -5.18 -11.21 -6.51
C ALA A 67 -5.03 -10.04 -5.53
N TRP A 68 -4.11 -10.21 -4.59
CA TRP A 68 -3.65 -9.11 -3.76
C TRP A 68 -2.57 -8.35 -4.54
N VAL A 69 -2.89 -7.12 -4.94
CA VAL A 69 -1.90 -6.21 -5.57
C VAL A 69 -1.01 -5.66 -4.46
N GLN A 70 -0.01 -6.44 -4.06
CA GLN A 70 1.06 -6.01 -3.17
C GLN A 70 2.28 -5.67 -4.03
N ILE A 71 2.62 -4.38 -4.05
CA ILE A 71 3.85 -3.87 -4.67
C ILE A 71 4.79 -3.49 -3.52
N ASP A 72 5.95 -4.16 -3.47
CA ASP A 72 6.97 -4.13 -2.42
C ASP A 72 6.94 -2.90 -1.47
N ASP A 73 6.64 -3.13 -0.19
CA ASP A 73 6.49 -2.07 0.83
C ASP A 73 7.76 -1.21 0.97
N CYS A 74 8.92 -1.70 0.53
CA CYS A 74 10.15 -0.94 0.58
C CYS A 74 10.15 0.30 -0.32
N PHE A 75 9.27 0.39 -1.33
CA PHE A 75 9.08 1.60 -2.12
C PHE A 75 8.55 2.77 -1.28
N GLU A 76 7.85 2.48 -0.19
CA GLU A 76 7.39 3.46 0.78
C GLU A 76 8.48 3.85 1.79
N PHE A 77 9.34 2.88 2.14
CA PHE A 77 10.35 3.06 3.19
C PHE A 77 11.61 3.78 2.72
N GLU A 78 12.07 3.52 1.49
CA GLU A 78 13.29 4.12 0.95
C GLU A 78 13.22 5.67 0.91
N PRO A 79 12.13 6.31 0.43
CA PRO A 79 12.03 7.78 0.40
C PRO A 79 12.07 8.45 1.77
N ILE A 80 11.61 7.76 2.83
CA ILE A 80 11.64 8.31 4.20
C ILE A 80 12.98 8.08 4.91
N GLY A 81 13.96 7.45 4.24
CA GLY A 81 15.33 7.30 4.71
C GLY A 81 15.66 5.95 5.36
N VAL A 82 14.72 5.00 5.37
CA VAL A 82 15.02 3.59 5.71
C VAL A 82 15.90 3.02 4.59
N LYS A 83 16.99 2.33 4.95
CA LYS A 83 17.87 1.75 3.94
C LYS A 83 17.29 0.44 3.44
N VAL A 84 17.19 0.35 2.13
CA VAL A 84 16.62 -0.77 1.40
C VAL A 84 17.67 -1.36 0.47
N LYS A 85 17.67 -2.69 0.34
CA LYS A 85 18.45 -3.42 -0.66
C LYS A 85 17.55 -4.38 -1.41
N GLY A 86 17.56 -4.27 -2.73
CA GLY A 86 16.88 -5.16 -3.66
C GLY A 86 17.22 -4.69 -5.08
N LYS A 87 17.17 -5.60 -6.04
CA LYS A 87 17.40 -5.29 -7.45
C LYS A 87 17.01 -6.49 -8.31
N ASP A 88 16.49 -6.23 -9.50
CA ASP A 88 16.19 -7.23 -10.51
C ASP A 88 15.17 -8.26 -9.94
N ASN A 89 15.59 -9.48 -9.64
CA ASN A 89 14.76 -10.53 -9.02
C ASN A 89 15.04 -10.73 -7.53
N ILE A 90 15.72 -9.80 -6.89
CA ILE A 90 15.94 -9.82 -5.44
C ILE A 90 14.90 -8.91 -4.82
N LEU A 91 13.93 -9.51 -4.12
CA LEU A 91 12.95 -8.81 -3.29
C LEU A 91 13.64 -7.77 -2.40
N ARG A 92 13.07 -6.56 -2.29
CA ARG A 92 13.69 -5.55 -1.44
C ARG A 92 13.53 -5.94 0.02
N ALA A 93 14.61 -5.70 0.77
CA ALA A 93 14.63 -5.86 2.20
C ALA A 93 15.20 -4.60 2.85
N THR A 94 14.59 -4.20 3.96
CA THR A 94 15.13 -3.18 4.84
C THR A 94 16.38 -3.71 5.55
N TYR A 95 17.42 -2.89 5.70
CA TYR A 95 18.64 -3.29 6.40
C TYR A 95 19.20 -2.23 7.37
N GLU A 96 18.70 -0.99 7.32
CA GLU A 96 18.92 0.01 8.37
C GLU A 96 17.64 0.83 8.56
N TYR A 97 17.35 1.17 9.81
CA TYR A 97 16.10 1.80 10.20
C TYR A 97 16.34 3.19 10.80
N LEU A 98 15.33 4.05 10.70
CA LEU A 98 15.29 5.28 11.47
C LEU A 98 15.16 4.95 12.96
N PRO A 99 15.65 5.83 13.86
CA PRO A 99 15.37 5.72 15.28
C PRO A 99 13.86 5.66 15.53
N VAL A 100 13.43 4.68 16.34
CA VAL A 100 12.02 4.55 16.70
C VAL A 100 11.55 5.83 17.39
N SER A 101 10.52 6.46 16.83
CA SER A 101 9.90 7.65 17.39
C SER A 101 8.39 7.52 17.35
N LEU A 102 7.75 7.84 18.48
CA LEU A 102 6.29 7.97 18.52
C LEU A 102 5.81 9.28 17.89
N TYR A 103 6.71 10.18 17.50
CA TYR A 103 6.36 11.53 17.04
C TYR A 103 5.36 11.53 15.87
N PRO A 104 5.56 10.80 14.76
CA PRO A 104 4.63 10.83 13.62
C PRO A 104 3.23 10.32 13.99
N ILE A 105 3.19 9.28 14.82
CA ILE A 105 1.94 8.69 15.31
C ILE A 105 1.23 9.63 16.30
N LYS A 106 1.97 10.35 17.14
CA LYS A 106 1.42 11.23 18.18
C LYS A 106 0.63 12.40 17.59
N VAL A 107 1.03 12.95 16.44
CA VAL A 107 0.30 14.07 15.83
C VAL A 107 -1.07 13.61 15.38
N LEU A 108 -1.15 12.55 14.56
CA LEU A 108 -2.42 12.06 14.05
C LEU A 108 -3.30 11.45 15.17
N TRP A 109 -2.69 10.75 16.14
CA TRP A 109 -3.43 10.11 17.23
C TRP A 109 -3.84 11.07 18.35
N LYS A 110 -2.94 11.93 18.82
CA LYS A 110 -3.13 12.73 20.04
C LYS A 110 -3.14 14.24 19.80
N GLY A 111 -2.97 14.68 18.55
CA GLY A 111 -3.11 16.07 18.17
C GLY A 111 -4.58 16.50 18.08
N THR A 112 -4.76 17.77 17.73
CA THR A 112 -6.04 18.36 17.34
C THR A 112 -6.08 18.59 15.83
N PRO A 113 -7.26 18.80 15.23
CA PRO A 113 -7.40 19.18 13.83
C PRO A 113 -6.45 20.31 13.39
N GLU A 114 -6.26 21.33 14.23
CA GLU A 114 -5.38 22.47 13.94
C GLU A 114 -3.90 22.05 13.88
N THR A 115 -3.46 21.19 14.81
CA THR A 115 -2.08 20.68 14.79
C THR A 115 -1.83 19.75 13.62
N ILE A 116 -2.86 19.06 13.14
CA ILE A 116 -2.78 18.19 11.97
C ILE A 116 -2.70 19.02 10.69
N GLU A 117 -3.56 20.03 10.53
CA GLU A 117 -3.53 20.95 9.38
C GLU A 117 -2.15 21.61 9.25
N ALA A 118 -1.61 22.13 10.36
CA ALA A 118 -0.27 22.74 10.38
C ALA A 118 0.83 21.74 9.97
N GLU A 119 0.74 20.48 10.39
CA GLU A 119 1.74 19.47 10.05
C GLU A 119 1.62 18.98 8.60
N VAL A 120 0.39 18.88 8.09
CA VAL A 120 0.12 18.60 6.67
C VAL A 120 0.70 19.71 5.78
N GLU A 121 0.44 20.98 6.13
CA GLU A 121 1.02 22.15 5.45
C GLU A 121 2.55 22.09 5.45
N ARG A 122 3.15 21.82 6.61
CA ARG A 122 4.60 21.73 6.75
C ARG A 122 5.19 20.62 5.88
N ILE A 123 4.63 19.41 5.92
CA ILE A 123 5.17 18.25 5.19
C ILE A 123 4.97 18.43 3.68
N MET A 124 3.75 18.73 3.23
CA MET A 124 3.48 18.90 1.81
C MET A 124 4.23 20.11 1.23
N GLY A 125 4.40 21.19 2.00
CA GLY A 125 5.18 22.35 1.57
C GLY A 125 6.65 22.03 1.30
N VAL A 126 7.25 21.12 2.08
CA VAL A 126 8.64 20.67 1.87
C VAL A 126 8.74 19.64 0.75
N CYS A 127 7.83 18.66 0.71
CA CYS A 127 7.96 17.49 -0.16
C CYS A 127 7.46 17.71 -1.60
N LYS A 128 6.59 18.70 -1.82
CA LYS A 128 5.97 18.92 -3.13
C LYS A 128 6.90 19.63 -4.12
N GLU A 129 7.92 20.33 -3.63
CA GLU A 129 8.92 20.97 -4.47
C GLU A 129 9.65 19.92 -5.34
N GLY A 130 9.59 20.08 -6.67
CA GLY A 130 10.21 19.15 -7.61
C GLY A 130 9.37 17.93 -8.01
N GLY A 131 8.22 17.69 -7.37
CA GLY A 131 7.31 16.58 -7.69
C GLY A 131 7.83 15.19 -7.26
N GLY A 132 7.18 14.12 -7.74
CA GLY A 132 7.58 12.73 -7.44
C GLY A 132 7.23 12.24 -6.03
N PHE A 133 6.21 12.82 -5.41
CA PHE A 133 5.83 12.57 -4.02
C PHE A 133 4.37 12.13 -3.92
N ALA A 134 4.11 11.14 -3.06
CA ALA A 134 2.77 10.76 -2.60
C ALA A 134 2.62 11.09 -1.11
N PHE A 135 1.51 11.72 -0.73
CA PHE A 135 1.21 12.05 0.67
C PHE A 135 0.15 11.10 1.22
N TYR A 136 0.48 10.38 2.30
CA TYR A 136 -0.37 9.37 2.91
C TYR A 136 0.07 9.10 4.35
N THR A 137 -0.63 8.22 5.06
CA THR A 137 -0.42 7.95 6.50
C THR A 137 0.65 6.90 6.82
N GLY A 138 1.30 6.30 5.82
CA GLY A 138 2.17 5.12 6.01
C GLY A 138 1.40 3.79 5.96
N GLU A 139 2.07 2.70 6.35
CA GLU A 139 1.51 1.37 6.52
C GLU A 139 0.56 1.35 7.73
N MET A 140 -0.72 1.69 7.49
CA MET A 140 -1.83 1.73 8.45
C MET A 140 -2.04 3.04 9.23
N VAL A 141 -3.29 3.23 9.68
CA VAL A 141 -3.68 4.26 10.66
C VAL A 141 -3.92 3.58 12.01
N PRO A 142 -3.34 4.06 13.13
CA PRO A 142 -3.58 3.47 14.44
C PRO A 142 -5.07 3.45 14.79
N ARG A 143 -5.54 2.32 15.33
CA ARG A 143 -6.97 2.06 15.61
C ARG A 143 -7.69 3.08 16.51
N PHE A 144 -6.95 3.91 17.24
CA PHE A 144 -7.47 4.89 18.19
C PHE A 144 -7.32 6.34 17.71
N VAL A 145 -6.93 6.55 16.44
CA VAL A 145 -6.97 7.88 15.83
C VAL A 145 -8.43 8.36 15.80
N PRO A 146 -8.74 9.55 16.35
CA PRO A 146 -10.09 10.13 16.25
C PRO A 146 -10.49 10.40 14.79
N GLU A 147 -11.77 10.25 14.47
CA GLU A 147 -12.28 10.47 13.10
C GLU A 147 -12.03 11.91 12.64
N GLU A 148 -12.24 12.89 13.52
CA GLU A 148 -12.00 14.30 13.25
C GLU A 148 -10.55 14.61 12.87
N ASN A 149 -9.60 13.81 13.36
CA ASN A 149 -8.18 13.94 13.04
C ASN A 149 -7.89 13.39 11.63
N MET A 150 -8.54 12.30 11.23
CA MET A 150 -8.44 11.79 9.85
C MET A 150 -9.11 12.73 8.85
N ASP A 151 -10.25 13.32 9.22
CA ASP A 151 -10.93 14.33 8.40
C ASP A 151 -10.06 15.58 8.22
N ALA A 152 -9.44 16.07 9.29
CA ALA A 152 -8.50 17.19 9.23
C ALA A 152 -7.30 16.87 8.33
N PHE A 153 -6.72 15.68 8.46
CA PHE A 153 -5.61 15.21 7.62
C PHE A 153 -5.99 15.21 6.14
N MET A 154 -7.09 14.53 5.78
CA MET A 154 -7.50 14.37 4.38
C MET A 154 -7.99 15.69 3.77
N SER A 155 -8.73 16.50 4.51
CA SER A 155 -9.23 17.79 4.03
C SER A 155 -8.08 18.77 3.77
N SER A 156 -7.12 18.87 4.70
CA SER A 156 -5.93 19.72 4.56
C SER A 156 -5.07 19.26 3.38
N ALA A 157 -4.83 17.94 3.26
CA ALA A 157 -4.06 17.40 2.15
C ALA A 157 -4.69 17.72 0.78
N ARG A 158 -6.01 17.57 0.67
CA ARG A 158 -6.75 17.87 -0.57
C ARG A 158 -6.70 19.34 -0.94
N LYS A 159 -6.74 20.27 0.04
CA LYS A 159 -6.57 21.71 -0.23
C LYS A 159 -5.22 22.01 -0.88
N LEU A 160 -4.18 21.26 -0.54
CA LEU A 160 -2.79 21.49 -0.98
C LEU A 160 -2.34 20.62 -2.16
N ALA A 161 -3.19 19.69 -2.64
CA ALA A 161 -2.79 18.67 -3.61
C ALA A 161 -2.47 19.20 -5.02
N ALA A 162 -3.01 20.35 -5.42
CA ALA A 162 -2.79 20.93 -6.76
C ALA A 162 -1.46 21.68 -6.83
N TYR A 163 -0.61 21.40 -7.83
CA TYR A 163 0.68 22.10 -8.05
C TYR A 163 0.53 23.59 -8.33
#